data_AF-A0A7C7QTF2-F1
#
_entry.id   AF-A0A7C7QTF2-F1
#
_cell.length_a   1.000
_cell.length_b   1.000
_cell.length_c   1.000
_cell.angle_alpha   90.00
_cell.angle_beta   90.00
_cell.angle_gamma   90.00
#
_symmetry.space_group_name_H-M   'P 1'
#
loop_
_entity.id
_entity.type
_entity.pdbx_description
1 polymer ?
#
loop_
_entity_poly.entity_id
_entity_poly.type
_entity_poly.pdbx_seq_one_letter_code
_entity_poly.pdbx_strand_id
1 'polypeptide(L)' 'MSKEFIIKWYERVPAAEKHMPFIYYKGKTYTPYDIYKMALEGTLPDELQKKIEKGQFTNIEEKFKIGLERVRTHISTHN' A
#
# COMPACT_ATOMS: atom_id res chain seq x y z
N MET A 1 -17.05 -7.48 -5.07
CA MET A 1 -16.28 -6.81 -6.14
C MET A 1 -14.98 -7.56 -6.33
N SER A 2 -14.58 -7.79 -7.59
CA SER A 2 -13.85 -9.00 -7.93
C SER A 2 -12.34 -8.78 -8.07
N LYS A 3 -11.57 -9.78 -7.63
CA LYS A 3 -10.12 -9.97 -7.88
C LYS A 3 -9.67 -9.53 -9.27
N GLU A 4 -10.54 -9.66 -10.27
CA GLU A 4 -10.34 -9.27 -11.66
C GLU A 4 -9.97 -7.80 -11.83
N PHE A 5 -10.51 -6.90 -11.01
CA PHE A 5 -10.12 -5.48 -11.03
C PHE A 5 -8.64 -5.32 -10.64
N ILE A 6 -8.21 -5.98 -9.57
CA ILE A 6 -6.83 -5.94 -9.08
C ILE A 6 -5.86 -6.57 -10.08
N ILE A 7 -6.27 -7.68 -10.71
CA ILE A 7 -5.48 -8.34 -11.76
C ILE A 7 -5.29 -7.38 -12.95
N LYS A 8 -6.37 -6.81 -13.49
CA LYS A 8 -6.30 -5.84 -14.60
C LYS A 8 -5.54 -4.58 -14.24
N TRP A 9 -5.65 -4.11 -13.00
CA TRP A 9 -4.90 -2.98 -12.49
C TRP A 9 -3.40 -3.28 -12.45
N TYR A 10 -3.00 -4.45 -11.90
CA TYR A 10 -1.60 -4.87 -11.81
C TYR A 10 -0.94 -5.05 -13.18
N GLU A 11 -1.69 -5.51 -14.19
CA GLU A 11 -1.20 -5.62 -15.57
C GLU A 11 -0.83 -4.26 -16.19
N ARG A 12 -1.48 -3.18 -15.75
CA ARG A 12 -1.20 -1.81 -16.22
C ARG A 12 0.00 -1.17 -15.53
N VAL A 13 0.44 -1.71 -14.40
CA VAL A 13 1.61 -1.20 -13.69
C VAL A 13 2.87 -1.59 -14.47
N PRO A 14 3.77 -0.64 -14.83
CA PRO A 14 5.01 -0.98 -15.53
C PRO A 14 5.91 -1.83 -14.64
N ALA A 15 6.69 -2.74 -15.25
CA ALA A 15 7.46 -3.76 -14.53
C ALA A 15 8.40 -3.19 -13.46
N ALA A 16 8.99 -2.02 -13.71
CA ALA A 16 9.85 -1.33 -12.75
C ALA A 16 9.11 -0.92 -11.47
N GLU A 17 7.82 -0.56 -11.56
CA GLU A 17 7.01 -0.09 -10.43
C GLU A 17 6.30 -1.21 -9.67
N LYS A 18 6.22 -2.43 -10.24
CA LYS A 18 5.55 -3.58 -9.62
C LYS A 18 6.14 -3.99 -8.27
N HIS A 19 7.41 -3.69 -8.06
CA HIS A 19 8.15 -3.97 -6.83
C HIS A 19 8.41 -2.70 -6.00
N MET A 20 7.87 -1.55 -6.42
CA MET A 20 8.03 -0.31 -5.68
C MET A 20 6.95 -0.15 -4.60
N PRO A 21 7.29 0.52 -3.48
CA PRO A 21 6.34 0.80 -2.41
C PRO A 21 5.20 1.71 -2.89
N PHE A 22 4.00 1.16 -2.97
CA PHE A 22 2.84 1.80 -3.61
C PHE A 22 1.79 2.29 -2.61
N ILE A 23 1.41 1.45 -1.63
CA ILE A 23 0.38 1.78 -0.66
C ILE A 23 0.83 1.44 0.77
N TYR A 24 0.61 2.37 1.69
CA TYR A 24 0.77 2.14 3.11
C TYR A 24 -0.57 1.78 3.76
N TYR A 25 -0.57 0.69 4.52
CA TYR A 25 -1.74 0.22 5.24
C TYR A 25 -1.31 -0.48 6.52
N LYS A 26 -1.91 -0.09 7.66
CA LYS A 26 -1.67 -0.67 8.99
C LYS A 26 -0.18 -0.84 9.36
N GLY A 27 0.64 0.18 9.17
CA GLY A 27 2.06 0.10 9.56
C GLY A 27 2.99 -0.49 8.50
N LYS A 28 2.43 -1.06 7.43
CA LYS A 28 3.18 -1.78 6.39
C LYS A 28 2.98 -1.14 5.03
N THR A 29 4.06 -1.11 4.25
CA THR A 29 4.00 -0.71 2.85
C THR A 29 3.85 -1.96 1.98
N TYR A 30 2.91 -1.91 1.06
CA TYR A 30 2.61 -2.95 0.10
C TYR A 30 3.00 -2.48 -1.30
N THR A 31 3.59 -3.40 -2.06
CA THR A 31 3.88 -3.21 -3.48
C THR A 31 2.68 -3.63 -4.32
N PRO A 32 2.59 -3.20 -5.60
CA PRO A 32 1.58 -3.71 -6.51
C PRO A 32 1.62 -5.24 -6.64
N TYR A 33 2.82 -5.83 -6.56
CA TYR A 33 3.00 -7.28 -6.53
C TYR A 33 2.42 -7.93 -5.28
N ASP A 34 2.64 -7.37 -4.09
CA ASP A 34 2.03 -7.89 -2.84
C ASP A 34 0.51 -7.88 -2.93
N ILE A 35 -0.06 -6.78 -3.43
CA ILE A 35 -1.51 -6.62 -3.60
C ILE A 35 -2.05 -7.67 -4.57
N TYR A 36 -1.38 -7.84 -5.72
CA TYR A 36 -1.72 -8.85 -6.70
C TYR A 36 -1.68 -10.26 -6.10
N LYS A 37 -0.63 -10.58 -5.35
CA LYS A 37 -0.47 -11.87 -4.68
C LYS A 37 -1.58 -12.11 -3.65
N MET A 38 -1.86 -11.14 -2.78
CA MET A 38 -2.96 -11.24 -1.79
C MET A 38 -4.34 -11.38 -2.46
N ALA A 39 -4.55 -10.72 -3.60
CA ALA A 39 -5.79 -10.85 -4.37
C ALA A 39 -5.95 -12.24 -5.00
N LEU A 40 -4.84 -12.87 -5.43
CA LEU A 40 -4.85 -14.25 -5.91
C LEU A 40 -5.10 -15.25 -4.79
N GLU A 41 -4.48 -15.03 -3.63
CA GLU A 41 -4.62 -15.89 -2.44
C GLU A 41 -5.97 -15.69 -1.72
N GLY A 42 -6.76 -14.68 -2.10
CA GLY A 42 -8.03 -14.36 -1.44
C GLY A 42 -7.87 -13.78 -0.03
N THR A 43 -6.67 -13.28 0.30
CA THR A 43 -6.30 -12.71 1.60
C THR A 43 -6.24 -11.18 1.60
N LEU A 44 -6.62 -10.55 0.48
CA LEU A 44 -6.64 -9.09 0.35
C LEU A 44 -7.72 -8.49 1.28
N PRO A 45 -7.36 -7.59 2.21
CA PRO A 45 -8.33 -6.94 3.08
C PRO A 45 -9.31 -6.06 2.27
N ASP A 46 -10.60 -6.11 2.59
CA ASP A 46 -11.64 -5.32 1.93
C ASP A 46 -11.36 -3.80 2.01
N GLU A 47 -10.83 -3.33 3.14
CA GLU A 47 -10.39 -1.93 3.31
C GLU A 47 -9.26 -1.54 2.34
N LEU A 48 -8.31 -2.46 2.11
CA LEU A 48 -7.19 -2.23 1.21
C LEU A 48 -7.67 -2.24 -0.24
N GLN A 49 -8.57 -3.16 -0.58
CA GLN A 49 -9.21 -3.21 -1.90
C GLN A 49 -9.97 -1.91 -2.19
N LYS A 50 -10.80 -1.44 -1.24
CA LYS A 50 -11.54 -0.17 -1.35
C LYS A 50 -10.61 1.04 -1.53
N LYS A 51 -9.46 1.08 -0.87
CA LYS A 51 -8.46 2.16 -1.06
C LYS A 51 -7.93 2.20 -2.49
N ILE A 52 -7.60 1.04 -3.06
CA ILE A 52 -7.11 0.91 -4.44
C ILE A 52 -8.21 1.29 -5.44
N GLU A 53 -9.43 0.79 -5.23
CA GLU A 53 -10.59 1.07 -6.09
C GLU A 53 -10.96 2.57 -6.08
N LYS A 54 -10.80 3.26 -4.95
CA LYS A 54 -11.01 4.71 -4.84
C LYS A 54 -9.85 5.55 -5.39
N GLY A 55 -8.76 4.94 -5.84
CA GLY A 55 -7.55 5.66 -6.23
C GLY A 55 -6.88 6.41 -5.08
N GLN A 56 -7.15 6.02 -3.82
CA GLN A 56 -6.51 6.59 -2.63
C GLN A 56 -5.14 5.96 -2.45
N PHE A 57 -4.24 6.30 -3.36
CA PHE A 57 -2.83 5.92 -3.30
C PHE A 57 -2.13 6.79 -2.25
N THR A 58 -1.08 6.25 -1.62
CA THR A 58 -0.31 6.97 -0.60
C THR A 58 0.31 8.20 -1.24
N ASN A 59 -0.28 9.36 -0.96
CA ASN A 59 0.20 10.64 -1.45
C ASN A 59 1.54 10.96 -0.76
N ILE A 60 2.40 11.75 -1.40
CA ILE A 60 3.75 12.07 -0.90
C ILE A 60 3.68 12.61 0.55
N GLU A 61 2.65 13.38 0.89
CA GLU A 61 2.39 13.89 2.25
C GLU A 61 2.22 12.79 3.31
N GLU A 62 1.59 11.65 2.96
CA GLU A 62 1.38 10.54 3.88
C GLU A 62 2.71 9.82 4.16
N LYS A 63 3.61 9.72 3.16
CA LYS A 63 4.98 9.22 3.34
C LYS A 63 5.78 10.11 4.30
N PHE A 64 5.66 11.44 4.18
CA PHE A 64 6.32 12.38 5.09
C PHE A 64 5.78 12.28 6.53
N LYS A 65 4.46 12.12 6.69
CA LYS A 65 3.83 11.99 8.01
C LYS A 65 4.31 10.74 8.77
N ILE A 66 4.48 9.62 8.07
CA ILE A 66 5.03 8.38 8.64
C ILE A 66 6.50 8.54 9.04
N GLY A 67 7.31 9.24 8.21
CA GLY A 67 8.68 9.58 8.55
C GLY A 67 8.78 10.40 9.83
N LEU A 68 7.93 11.42 9.97
CA LEU A 68 7.83 12.26 11.16
C LEU A 68 7.35 11.48 12.40
N GLU A 69 6.41 10.55 12.25
CA GLU A 69 5.89 9.75 13.37
C GLU A 69 6.94 8.77 13.93
N ARG A 70 7.78 8.19 13.07
CA ARG A 70 8.93 7.37 13.51
C ARG A 70 9.96 8.18 14.28
N VAL A 71 10.29 9.38 13.79
CA VAL A 71 11.22 10.30 14.48
C VAL A 71 10.64 10.71 15.83
N ARG A 72 9.35 11.05 15.91
CA ARG A 72 8.68 11.45 17.16
C ARG A 72 8.69 10.33 18.21
N THR A 73 8.38 9.09 17.81
CA THR A 73 8.40 7.94 18.73
C THR A 73 9.81 7.67 19.28
N HIS A 74 10.84 7.88 18.46
CA HIS A 74 12.22 7.67 18.88
C HIS A 74 12.68 8.71 19.92
N ILE A 75 12.24 9.97 19.79
CA ILE A 75 12.60 11.07 20.71
C ILE A 75 11.88 10.93 22.05
N SER A 76 10.62 10.47 22.08
CA SER A 76 9.85 10.29 23.33
C SER A 76 10.27 9.09 24.18
N THR A 77 11.09 8.17 23.65
CA THR A 77 11.57 7.00 24.42
C THR A 77 12.91 7.27 25.14
N HIS A 78 13.48 8.48 24.99
CA HIS A 78 14.77 8.88 25.55
C HIS A 78 14.66 10.07 26.54
N ASN A 79 13.50 10.29 27.16
CA ASN A 79 13.32 11.34 28.17
C ASN A 79 12.77 10.81 29.49
#